data_AF-A0A3M0X2C0-F1
#
_entry.id   AF-A0A3M0X2C0-F1
#
_cell.length_a   1.000
_cell.length_b   1.000
_cell.length_c   1.000
_cell.angle_alpha   90.00
_cell.angle_beta   90.00
_cell.angle_gamma   90.00
#
_symmetry.space_group_name_H-M   'P 1'
#
loop_
_entity.id
_entity.type
_entity.pdbx_description
1 polymer ?
#
loop_
_entity_poly.entity_id
_entity_poly.type
_entity_poly.pdbx_seq_one_letter_code
_entity_poly.pdbx_strand_id
1 'polypeptide(L)'
;MQKSRILKICLFATGLSGIVAEFILSTLASYLLGDTVLQWSIVISIMLFSMGIGSHITRYIKKHLLDKFICAEYGLSLLCSFSASLTYTFAAYIQCINLFIYTISCLIGLLIGLEIPLMTRINQEYESLRVNISSVMFYDYIGALFGGLL
;
A
#
# COMPACT_ATOMS: atom_id res chain seq x y z
N MET A 1 11.13 -12.64 20.61
CA MET A 1 10.47 -13.65 19.73
C MET A 1 9.01 -13.30 19.41
N GLN A 2 8.15 -12.93 20.38
CA GLN A 2 6.75 -12.57 20.10
C GLN A 2 6.59 -11.32 19.21
N LYS A 3 7.38 -10.25 19.44
CA LYS A 3 7.31 -9.01 18.63
C LYS A 3 7.61 -9.23 17.13
N SER A 4 8.64 -10.02 16.80
CA SER A 4 8.98 -10.37 15.40
C SER A 4 7.86 -11.14 14.68
N ARG A 5 7.07 -11.98 15.38
CA ARG A 5 5.92 -12.65 14.76
C ARG A 5 4.78 -11.69 14.42
N ILE A 6 4.47 -10.76 15.32
CA ILE A 6 3.43 -9.75 15.09
C ILE A 6 3.79 -8.92 13.86
N LEU A 7 5.06 -8.52 13.75
CA LEU A 7 5.55 -7.77 12.60
C LEU A 7 5.36 -8.55 11.28
N LYS A 8 5.71 -9.85 11.25
CA LYS A 8 5.50 -10.70 10.06
C LYS A 8 4.03 -10.82 9.65
N ILE A 9 3.11 -10.85 10.62
CA ILE A 9 1.66 -10.87 10.36
C ILE A 9 1.20 -9.53 9.78
N CYS A 10 1.70 -8.40 10.29
CA CYS A 10 1.40 -7.08 9.73
C CYS A 10 1.84 -7.00 8.26
N LEU A 11 3.04 -7.48 7.93
CA LEU A 11 3.52 -7.49 6.54
C LEU A 11 2.66 -8.33 5.60
N PHE A 12 2.17 -9.47 6.08
CA PHE A 12 1.20 -10.26 5.33
C PHE A 12 -0.09 -9.46 5.06
N ALA A 13 -0.61 -8.75 6.08
CA ALA A 13 -1.80 -7.92 5.94
C ALA A 13 -1.58 -6.71 5.02
N THR A 14 -0.41 -6.07 5.10
CA THR A 14 0.05 -5.01 4.18
C THR A 14 0.03 -5.52 2.74
N GLY A 15 0.73 -6.62 2.44
CA GLY A 15 0.82 -7.14 1.07
C GLY A 15 -0.55 -7.52 0.50
N LEU A 16 -1.41 -8.11 1.33
CA LEU A 16 -2.78 -8.45 0.97
C LEU A 16 -3.59 -7.19 0.66
N SER A 17 -3.64 -6.23 1.57
CA SER A 17 -4.44 -5.02 1.40
C SER A 17 -3.91 -4.12 0.28
N GLY A 18 -2.60 -4.11 0.05
CA GLY A 18 -1.96 -3.34 -1.01
C GLY A 18 -2.40 -3.79 -2.40
N ILE A 19 -2.30 -5.10 -2.69
CA ILE A 19 -2.76 -5.64 -3.99
C ILE A 19 -4.27 -5.49 -4.15
N VAL A 20 -5.05 -5.74 -3.09
CA VAL A 20 -6.51 -5.55 -3.15
C VAL A 20 -6.86 -4.10 -3.50
N ALA A 21 -6.22 -3.12 -2.84
CA ALA A 21 -6.45 -1.71 -3.12
C ALA A 21 -6.05 -1.33 -4.56
N GLU A 22 -4.92 -1.86 -5.02
CA GLU A 22 -4.41 -1.65 -6.38
C GLU A 22 -5.38 -2.19 -7.43
N PHE A 23 -5.91 -3.39 -7.24
CA PHE A 23 -6.87 -4.00 -8.16
C PHE A 23 -8.23 -3.30 -8.12
N ILE A 24 -8.73 -2.96 -6.93
CA ILE A 24 -9.99 -2.23 -6.77
C ILE A 24 -9.91 -0.89 -7.50
N LEU A 25 -8.88 -0.08 -7.26
CA LEU A 25 -8.76 1.24 -7.88
C LEU A 25 -8.56 1.15 -9.39
N SER A 26 -7.77 0.18 -9.85
CA SER A 26 -7.54 0.00 -11.28
C SER A 26 -8.80 -0.49 -12.01
N THR A 27 -9.62 -1.32 -11.34
CA THR A 27 -10.93 -1.76 -11.84
C THR A 27 -11.92 -0.59 -11.88
N LEU A 28 -11.99 0.20 -10.82
CA LEU A 28 -12.83 1.40 -10.76
C LEU A 28 -12.45 2.42 -11.83
N ALA A 29 -11.15 2.65 -12.04
CA ALA A 29 -10.66 3.51 -13.11
C ALA A 29 -11.13 3.00 -14.47
N SER A 30 -10.98 1.70 -14.72
CA SER A 30 -11.39 1.07 -15.99
C SER A 30 -12.89 1.19 -16.24
N TYR A 31 -13.72 1.01 -15.22
CA TYR A 31 -15.17 1.07 -15.34
C TYR A 31 -15.71 2.50 -15.48
N LEU A 32 -15.11 3.47 -14.77
CA LEU A 32 -15.61 4.84 -14.72
C LEU A 32 -15.02 5.74 -15.82
N LEU A 33 -13.78 5.49 -16.25
CA LEU A 33 -13.08 6.31 -17.25
C LEU A 33 -13.07 5.68 -18.65
N GLY A 34 -13.38 4.38 -18.76
CA GLY A 34 -13.23 3.63 -19.99
C GLY A 34 -11.77 3.32 -20.31
N ASP A 35 -11.53 2.66 -21.45
CA ASP A 35 -10.20 2.18 -21.87
C ASP A 35 -9.44 1.41 -20.78
N THR A 36 -9.91 0.18 -20.54
CA THR A 36 -9.43 -0.71 -19.48
C THR A 36 -7.91 -0.87 -19.45
N VAL A 37 -7.27 -1.06 -20.62
CA VAL A 37 -5.83 -1.33 -20.67
C VAL A 37 -5.05 -0.09 -20.26
N LEU A 38 -5.46 1.08 -20.76
CA LEU A 38 -4.79 2.34 -20.44
C LEU A 38 -4.97 2.70 -18.96
N GLN A 39 -6.20 2.64 -18.43
CA GLN A 39 -6.47 3.07 -17.06
C GLN A 39 -5.84 2.15 -16.02
N TRP A 40 -5.93 0.85 -16.25
CA TRP A 40 -5.26 -0.13 -15.41
C TRP A 40 -3.74 0.13 -15.40
N SER A 41 -3.11 0.30 -16.56
CA SER A 41 -1.68 0.60 -16.65
C SER A 41 -1.28 1.90 -15.94
N ILE A 42 -2.10 2.96 -16.04
CA ILE A 42 -1.83 4.24 -15.36
C ILE A 42 -1.91 4.09 -13.85
N VAL A 43 -2.96 3.45 -13.33
CA VAL A 43 -3.14 3.30 -11.88
C VAL A 43 -1.99 2.49 -11.28
N ILE A 44 -1.65 1.34 -11.86
CA ILE A 44 -0.50 0.52 -11.44
C ILE A 44 0.78 1.36 -11.46
N SER A 45 1.04 2.08 -12.56
CA SER A 45 2.26 2.90 -12.70
C SER A 45 2.34 4.01 -11.65
N ILE A 46 1.23 4.69 -11.38
CA ILE A 46 1.15 5.74 -10.35
C ILE A 46 1.38 5.14 -8.97
N MET A 47 0.78 3.99 -8.66
CA MET A 47 0.93 3.33 -7.37
C MET A 47 2.37 2.90 -7.16
N LEU A 48 3.00 2.20 -8.11
CA LEU A 48 4.40 1.79 -8.04
C LEU A 48 5.36 2.98 -7.91
N PHE A 49 5.13 4.05 -8.68
CA PHE A 49 5.90 5.28 -8.57
C PHE A 49 5.78 5.91 -7.17
N SER A 50 4.55 5.96 -6.65
CA SER A 50 4.26 6.51 -5.33
C SER A 50 4.84 5.66 -4.21
N MET A 51 4.84 4.33 -4.36
CA MET A 51 5.53 3.40 -3.46
C MET A 51 7.04 3.68 -3.42
N GLY A 52 7.65 3.96 -4.57
CA GLY A 52 9.05 4.38 -4.64
C GLY A 52 9.31 5.68 -3.88
N ILE A 53 8.45 6.68 -4.02
CA ILE A 53 8.52 7.94 -3.28
C ILE A 53 8.35 7.70 -1.77
N GLY A 54 7.34 6.92 -1.37
CA GLY A 54 7.09 6.55 0.02
C GLY A 54 8.31 5.89 0.64
N SER A 55 8.88 4.89 -0.04
CA SER A 55 10.09 4.20 0.40
C SER A 55 11.26 5.16 0.61
N HIS A 56 11.44 6.13 -0.30
CA HIS A 56 12.48 7.16 -0.16
C HIS A 56 12.25 8.10 1.02
N ILE A 57 11.00 8.48 1.30
CA ILE A 57 10.64 9.37 2.43
C ILE A 57 11.04 8.74 3.77
N THR A 58 11.02 7.40 3.88
CA THR A 58 11.40 6.71 5.13
C THR A 58 12.81 7.09 5.61
N ARG A 59 13.74 7.48 4.72
CA ARG A 59 15.10 7.91 5.11
C ARG A 59 15.14 9.12 6.02
N TYR A 60 14.11 9.97 5.97
CA TYR A 60 14.00 11.15 6.81
C TYR A 60 13.38 10.85 8.18
N ILE A 61 12.72 9.69 8.33
CA ILE A 61 12.12 9.24 9.58
C ILE A 61 13.21 8.55 10.42
N LYS A 62 13.75 9.29 11.41
CA LYS A 62 14.85 8.81 12.27
C LYS A 62 14.43 8.39 13.68
N LYS A 63 13.27 8.84 14.15
CA LYS A 63 12.77 8.59 15.52
C LYS A 63 11.35 8.06 15.46
N HIS A 64 10.92 7.35 16.50
CA HIS A 64 9.55 6.85 16.64
C HIS A 64 9.10 5.98 15.45
N LEU A 65 9.97 5.08 14.99
CA LEU A 65 9.72 4.23 13.82
C LEU A 65 8.43 3.43 13.97
N LEU A 66 8.21 2.85 15.16
CA LEU A 66 7.01 2.06 15.47
C LEU A 66 5.75 2.93 15.45
N ASP A 67 5.76 4.11 16.07
CA ASP A 67 4.61 5.02 16.08
C ASP A 67 4.25 5.48 14.66
N LYS A 68 5.27 5.77 13.83
CA LYS A 68 5.08 6.15 12.42
C LYS A 68 4.54 5.00 11.58
N PHE A 69 5.02 3.78 11.83
CA PHE A 69 4.49 2.58 11.19
C PHE A 69 3.01 2.38 11.53
N ILE A 70 2.65 2.45 12.81
CA ILE A 70 1.24 2.34 13.25
C ILE A 70 0.37 3.42 12.61
N CYS A 71 0.84 4.68 12.57
CA CYS A 71 0.10 5.75 11.91
C CYS A 71 -0.10 5.51 10.40
N ALA A 72 0.91 4.95 9.73
CA ALA A 72 0.80 4.58 8.32
C ALA A 72 -0.25 3.48 8.12
N GLU A 73 -0.22 2.43 8.94
CA GLU A 73 -1.17 1.30 8.89
C GLU A 73 -2.62 1.76 9.10
N TYR A 74 -2.85 2.64 10.08
CA TYR A 74 -4.17 3.22 10.32
C TYR A 74 -4.63 4.09 9.14
N GLY A 75 -3.73 4.91 8.60
CA GLY A 75 -4.01 5.72 7.41
C GLY A 75 -4.37 4.87 6.20
N LEU A 76 -3.60 3.80 5.96
CA LEU A 76 -3.81 2.86 4.87
C LEU A 76 -5.14 2.14 5.04
N SER A 77 -5.43 1.63 6.25
CA SER A 77 -6.68 0.94 6.55
C SER A 77 -7.91 1.81 6.29
N LEU A 78 -7.86 3.09 6.69
CA LEU A 78 -8.93 4.04 6.40
C LEU A 78 -9.04 4.31 4.90
N LEU A 79 -7.95 4.63 4.22
CA LEU A 79 -7.97 4.93 2.79
C LEU A 79 -8.46 3.73 1.97
N CYS A 80 -7.95 2.52 2.23
CA CYS A 80 -8.38 1.32 1.54
C CYS A 80 -9.88 1.06 1.76
N SER A 81 -10.38 1.13 2.99
CA SER A 81 -11.79 0.86 3.32
C SER A 81 -12.75 1.85 2.65
N PHE A 82 -12.39 3.14 2.61
CA PHE A 82 -13.26 4.18 2.05
C PHE A 82 -13.03 4.44 0.57
N SER A 83 -11.90 4.02 0.00
CA SER A 83 -11.51 4.34 -1.40
C SER A 83 -12.60 3.98 -2.41
N ALA A 84 -13.12 2.74 -2.35
CA ALA A 84 -14.14 2.26 -3.26
C ALA A 84 -15.46 3.03 -3.12
N SER A 85 -15.96 3.16 -1.89
CA SER A 85 -17.23 3.85 -1.60
C SER A 85 -17.17 5.33 -1.97
N LEU A 86 -16.07 6.02 -1.66
CA LEU A 86 -15.88 7.42 -2.02
C LEU A 86 -15.78 7.58 -3.54
N THR A 87 -15.02 6.73 -4.23
CA THR A 87 -14.86 6.80 -5.68
C THR A 87 -16.20 6.64 -6.39
N TYR A 88 -17.01 5.64 -6.00
CA TYR A 88 -18.36 5.47 -6.56
C TYR A 88 -19.28 6.65 -6.26
N THR A 89 -19.25 7.16 -5.02
CA THR A 89 -20.09 8.31 -4.65
C THR A 89 -19.72 9.54 -5.44
N PHE A 90 -18.42 9.88 -5.51
CA PHE A 90 -17.94 11.05 -6.23
C PHE A 90 -18.08 10.93 -7.75
N ALA A 91 -18.10 9.72 -8.30
CA ALA A 91 -18.38 9.52 -9.72
C ALA A 91 -19.73 10.11 -10.16
N ALA A 92 -20.71 10.19 -9.25
CA ALA A 92 -22.01 10.80 -9.53
C ALA A 92 -22.00 12.34 -9.49
N TYR A 93 -21.03 12.96 -8.81
CA TYR A 93 -21.00 14.41 -8.53
C TYR A 93 -19.87 15.17 -9.22
N ILE A 94 -18.76 14.50 -9.55
CA ILE A 94 -17.53 15.12 -10.05
C ILE A 94 -17.30 14.75 -11.52
N GLN A 95 -17.12 15.77 -12.37
CA GLN A 95 -16.79 15.56 -13.79
C GLN A 95 -15.34 15.06 -14.00
N CYS A 96 -14.40 15.44 -13.15
CA CYS A 96 -12.99 15.02 -13.19
C CYS A 96 -12.68 13.85 -12.23
N ILE A 97 -13.40 12.74 -12.37
CA ILE A 97 -13.23 11.58 -11.48
C ILE A 97 -11.84 10.92 -11.62
N ASN A 98 -11.19 11.06 -12.79
CA ASN A 98 -9.83 10.58 -13.03
C ASN A 98 -8.82 11.13 -12.03
N LEU A 99 -8.85 12.44 -11.80
CA LEU A 99 -7.92 13.12 -10.89
C LEU A 99 -8.10 12.60 -9.45
N PHE A 100 -9.34 12.33 -9.05
CA PHE A 100 -9.65 11.79 -7.73
C PHE A 100 -9.09 10.37 -7.56
N ILE A 101 -9.33 9.49 -8.53
CA ILE A 101 -8.82 8.12 -8.50
C ILE A 101 -7.29 8.13 -8.43
N TYR A 102 -6.62 8.89 -9.32
CA TYR A 102 -5.16 8.97 -9.35
C TYR A 102 -4.57 9.55 -8.06
N THR A 103 -5.28 10.50 -7.42
CA THR A 103 -4.86 11.06 -6.13
C THR A 103 -4.95 10.01 -5.02
N ILE A 104 -6.04 9.25 -4.95
CA ILE A 104 -6.17 8.17 -3.96
C ILE A 104 -5.13 7.08 -4.20
N SER A 105 -4.93 6.66 -5.46
CA SER A 105 -3.88 5.72 -5.84
C SER A 105 -2.50 6.18 -5.40
N CYS A 106 -2.19 7.47 -5.58
CA CYS A 106 -0.93 8.07 -5.12
C CYS A 106 -0.78 8.02 -3.60
N LEU A 107 -1.82 8.41 -2.85
CA LEU A 107 -1.81 8.39 -1.38
C LEU A 107 -1.62 6.97 -0.82
N ILE A 108 -2.38 6.01 -1.33
CA ILE A 108 -2.28 4.60 -0.93
C ILE A 108 -0.91 4.03 -1.28
N GLY A 109 -0.44 4.25 -2.51
CA GLY A 109 0.90 3.80 -2.94
C GLY A 109 2.01 4.39 -2.07
N LEU A 110 1.92 5.67 -1.70
CA LEU A 110 2.90 6.31 -0.82
C LEU A 110 2.92 5.65 0.57
N LEU A 111 1.76 5.38 1.17
CA LEU A 111 1.68 4.70 2.46
C LEU A 111 2.25 3.29 2.42
N ILE A 112 1.87 2.48 1.42
CA ILE A 112 2.42 1.12 1.25
C ILE A 112 3.94 1.17 1.09
N GLY A 113 4.45 2.11 0.29
CA GLY A 113 5.89 2.30 0.08
C GLY A 113 6.67 2.62 1.35
N LEU A 114 6.04 3.26 2.34
CA LEU A 114 6.67 3.58 3.62
C LEU A 114 6.86 2.33 4.51
N GLU A 115 6.01 1.30 4.36
CA GLU A 115 5.89 0.21 5.33
C GLU A 115 7.07 -0.75 5.30
N ILE A 116 7.46 -1.26 4.12
CA ILE A 116 8.53 -2.26 3.99
C ILE A 116 9.88 -1.75 4.56
N PRO A 117 10.34 -0.52 4.24
CA PRO A 117 11.60 -0.02 4.80
C PRO A 117 11.51 0.32 6.29
N LEU A 118 10.38 0.87 6.76
CA LEU A 118 10.18 1.13 8.20
C LEU A 118 10.22 -0.17 8.99
N MET A 119 9.52 -1.18 8.50
CA MET A 119 9.45 -2.50 9.11
C MET A 119 10.82 -3.17 9.15
N THR A 120 11.55 -3.13 8.04
CA THR A 120 12.91 -3.67 7.98
C THR A 120 13.81 -3.03 9.03
N ARG A 121 13.71 -1.71 9.25
CA ARG A 121 14.48 -1.01 10.28
C ARG A 121 14.04 -1.36 11.71
N ILE A 122 12.74 -1.48 11.96
CA ILE A 122 12.20 -1.86 13.27
C ILE A 122 12.66 -3.28 13.65
N ASN A 123 12.61 -4.22 12.71
CA ASN A 123 12.94 -5.61 12.98
C ASN A 123 14.46 -5.91 12.95
N GLN A 124 15.29 -4.95 12.51
CA GLN A 124 16.76 -5.07 12.54
C GLN A 124 17.32 -5.21 13.96
N GLU A 125 16.59 -4.77 14.99
CA GLU A 125 16.96 -4.98 16.40
C GLU A 125 16.84 -6.44 16.85
N TYR A 126 16.11 -7.28 16.12
CA TYR A 126 15.77 -8.66 16.53
C TYR A 126 16.38 -9.74 15.63
N GLU A 127 16.62 -9.44 14.35
CA GLU A 127 17.15 -10.38 13.37
C GLU A 127 18.27 -9.73 12.55
N SER A 128 19.21 -10.54 12.07
CA SER A 128 20.24 -10.05 11.15
C SER A 128 19.59 -9.55 9.86
N LEU A 129 20.13 -8.47 9.28
CA LEU A 129 19.54 -7.79 8.12
C LEU A 129 19.20 -8.75 6.97
N ARG A 130 20.07 -9.74 6.72
CA ARG A 130 19.86 -10.77 5.69
C ARG A 130 18.60 -11.60 5.92
N VAL A 131 18.40 -12.10 7.15
CA VAL A 131 17.25 -12.94 7.50
C VAL A 131 15.97 -12.09 7.55
N ASN A 132 16.11 -10.86 8.05
CA ASN A 132 15.01 -9.92 8.15
C ASN A 132 14.43 -9.56 6.78
N ILE A 133 15.25 -9.05 5.85
CA ILE A 133 14.78 -8.67 4.50
C ILE A 133 14.13 -9.87 3.78
N SER A 134 14.75 -11.05 3.85
CA SER A 134 14.20 -12.26 3.24
C SER A 134 12.85 -12.65 3.83
N SER A 135 12.70 -12.57 5.15
CA SER A 135 11.44 -12.88 5.81
C SER A 135 10.38 -11.83 5.45
N VAL A 136 10.75 -10.55 5.49
CA VAL A 136 9.85 -9.43 5.21
C VAL A 136 9.23 -9.56 3.82
N MET A 137 10.07 -9.76 2.80
CA MET A 137 9.62 -9.95 1.41
C MET A 137 8.77 -11.21 1.25
N PHE A 138 9.12 -12.30 1.94
CA PHE A 138 8.35 -13.54 1.86
C PHE A 138 6.91 -13.37 2.36
N TYR A 139 6.73 -12.73 3.53
CA TYR A 139 5.38 -12.52 4.07
C TYR A 139 4.58 -11.50 3.24
N ASP A 140 5.24 -10.46 2.73
CA ASP A 140 4.62 -9.48 1.84
C ASP A 140 4.12 -10.13 0.54
N TYR A 141 4.95 -10.97 -0.11
CA TYR A 141 4.55 -11.67 -1.34
C TYR A 141 3.48 -12.74 -1.12
N ILE A 142 3.48 -13.42 0.02
CA ILE A 142 2.36 -14.30 0.37
C ILE A 142 1.09 -13.47 0.54
N GLY A 143 1.15 -12.34 1.24
CA GLY A 143 0.04 -11.40 1.36
C GLY A 143 -0.49 -10.99 -0.02
N ALA A 144 0.40 -10.53 -0.89
CA ALA A 144 0.09 -10.11 -2.25
C ALA A 144 -0.58 -11.22 -3.08
N LEU A 145 -0.13 -12.47 -2.95
CA LEU A 145 -0.74 -13.62 -3.62
C LEU A 145 -2.19 -13.81 -3.17
N PHE A 146 -2.45 -13.82 -1.86
CA PHE A 146 -3.82 -13.94 -1.34
C PHE A 146 -4.67 -12.73 -1.72
N GLY A 147 -4.10 -11.54 -1.70
CA GLY A 147 -4.76 -10.31 -2.12
C GLY A 147 -5.19 -10.34 -3.58
N GLY A 148 -4.35 -10.85 -4.48
CA GLY A 148 -4.69 -10.97 -5.89
C GLY A 148 -5.67 -12.10 -6.23
N LEU A 149 -5.89 -13.04 -5.31
CA LEU A 149 -6.88 -14.11 -5.43
C LEU A 149 -8.27 -13.72 -4.91
N LEU A 150 -8.37 -12.61 -4.16
CA LEU A 150 -9.62 -12.04 -3.64
C LEU A 150 -10.28 -11.13 -4.67
#